data_AF-A0A5J4L0U4-F1
#
_entry.id   AF-A0A5J4L0U4-F1
#
_cell.length_a   1.000
_cell.length_b   1.000
_cell.length_c   1.000
_cell.angle_alpha   90.00
_cell.angle_beta   90.00
_cell.angle_gamma   90.00
#
_symmetry.space_group_name_H-M   'P 1'
#
loop_
_entity.id
_entity.type
_entity.pdbx_description
1 polymer ?
#
loop_
_entity_poly.entity_id
_entity_poly.type
_entity_poly.pdbx_seq_one_letter_code
_entity_poly.pdbx_strand_id
1 'polypeptide(L)'
;MTTKLKFLVDVGVGKKVEKWLAENDYDIKCMRDINPNADDFEILHLAVTEDRMVITMDKDFGELVYNSGKLHSGVLILRLEDADSSKDTLKGSGLYNYFSLYIPSRSP
;
A
#
# COMPACT_ATOMS: atom_id res chain seq x y z
N MET A 1 -3.06 10.23 -22.82
CA MET A 1 -3.44 9.03 -22.05
C MET A 1 -3.19 9.36 -20.59
N THR A 2 -4.21 9.29 -19.74
CA THR A 2 -4.03 9.52 -18.30
C THR A 2 -3.37 8.26 -17.72
N THR A 3 -2.12 8.35 -17.29
CA THR A 3 -1.46 7.25 -16.58
C THR A 3 -2.09 7.13 -15.21
N LYS A 4 -2.86 6.07 -15.00
CA LYS A 4 -3.52 5.76 -13.73
C LYS A 4 -2.47 5.20 -12.77
N LEU A 5 -2.38 5.77 -11.56
CA LEU A 5 -1.50 5.25 -10.52
C LEU A 5 -1.94 3.84 -10.14
N LYS A 6 -0.96 2.93 -10.01
CA LYS A 6 -1.20 1.54 -9.68
C LYS A 6 -0.74 1.22 -8.27
N PHE A 7 -1.58 0.48 -7.55
CA PHE A 7 -1.29 0.02 -6.20
C PHE A 7 -1.35 -1.50 -6.12
N LEU A 8 -0.46 -2.05 -5.30
CA LEU A 8 -0.53 -3.41 -4.78
C LEU A 8 -0.82 -3.32 -3.29
N VAL A 9 -2.00 -3.76 -2.88
CA VAL A 9 -2.50 -3.66 -1.51
C VAL A 9 -2.18 -4.95 -0.77
N ASP A 10 -1.39 -4.83 0.29
CA ASP A 10 -1.01 -5.94 1.17
C ASP A 10 -2.22 -6.46 1.97
N VAL A 11 -2.19 -7.74 2.36
CA VAL A 11 -3.25 -8.43 3.09
C VAL A 11 -3.57 -7.75 4.41
N GLY A 12 -2.56 -7.17 5.09
CA GLY A 12 -2.74 -6.44 6.34
C GLY A 12 -3.60 -5.19 6.23
N VAL A 13 -3.77 -4.64 5.01
CA VAL A 13 -4.57 -3.44 4.77
C VAL A 13 -6.07 -3.76 4.85
N GLY A 14 -6.83 -2.90 5.53
CA GLY A 14 -8.26 -3.07 5.71
C GLY A 14 -9.09 -2.82 4.44
N LYS A 15 -10.16 -3.59 4.24
CA LYS A 15 -11.10 -3.47 3.09
C LYS A 15 -11.67 -2.08 2.84
N LYS A 16 -11.74 -1.22 3.87
CA LYS A 16 -12.16 0.18 3.72
C LYS A 16 -11.21 0.97 2.80
N VAL A 17 -9.91 0.73 2.91
CA VAL A 17 -8.89 1.37 2.08
C VAL A 17 -8.97 0.85 0.65
N GLU A 18 -9.07 -0.47 0.47
CA GLU A 18 -9.26 -1.10 -0.84
C GLU A 18 -10.46 -0.50 -1.59
N LYS A 19 -11.61 -0.42 -0.90
CA LYS A 19 -12.83 0.17 -1.46
C LYS A 19 -12.66 1.64 -1.83
N TRP A 20 -12.06 2.44 -0.96
CA TRP A 20 -11.82 3.85 -1.24
C TRP A 20 -10.91 4.05 -2.46
N LEU A 21 -9.85 3.24 -2.59
CA LEU A 21 -8.95 3.31 -3.76
C LEU A 21 -9.68 2.95 -5.06
N ALA A 22 -10.52 1.91 -5.03
CA ALA A 22 -11.34 1.53 -6.18
C ALA A 22 -12.34 2.64 -6.58
N GLU A 23 -13.02 3.24 -5.60
CA GLU A 23 -14.00 4.32 -5.81
C GLU A 23 -13.36 5.62 -6.35
N ASN A 24 -12.06 5.84 -6.10
CA ASN A 24 -11.31 6.99 -6.60
C ASN A 24 -10.56 6.70 -7.91
N ASP A 25 -10.93 5.63 -8.61
CA ASP A 25 -10.40 5.28 -9.94
C ASP A 25 -8.87 5.05 -9.94
N TYR A 26 -8.32 4.40 -8.91
CA TYR A 26 -6.96 3.85 -8.90
C TYR A 26 -6.92 2.41 -9.45
N ASP A 27 -5.79 2.00 -10.04
CA ASP A 27 -5.59 0.62 -10.51
C ASP A 27 -5.07 -0.20 -9.33
N ILE A 28 -5.93 -1.05 -8.75
CA ILE A 28 -5.59 -1.80 -7.55
C ILE A 28 -5.51 -3.30 -7.83
N LYS A 29 -4.55 -3.95 -7.18
CA LYS A 29 -4.50 -5.38 -6.96
C LYS A 29 -4.38 -5.64 -5.47
N CYS A 30 -5.13 -6.60 -4.95
CA CYS A 30 -5.09 -6.97 -3.53
C CYS A 30 -4.40 -8.32 -3.38
N MET A 31 -3.37 -8.40 -2.54
CA MET A 31 -2.66 -9.66 -2.27
C MET A 31 -3.60 -10.71 -1.67
N ARG A 32 -4.62 -10.28 -0.93
CA ARG A 32 -5.67 -11.16 -0.40
C ARG A 32 -6.37 -11.99 -1.48
N ASP A 33 -6.55 -11.44 -2.68
CA ASP A 33 -7.22 -12.10 -3.80
C ASP A 33 -6.25 -12.86 -4.71
N ILE A 34 -4.96 -12.52 -4.66
CA ILE A 34 -3.90 -13.10 -5.51
C ILE A 34 -3.19 -14.25 -4.80
N ASN A 35 -2.58 -13.96 -3.66
CA ASN A 35 -1.92 -14.92 -2.79
C ASN A 35 -1.90 -14.36 -1.36
N PRO A 36 -2.84 -14.75 -0.48
CA PRO A 36 -2.93 -14.20 0.88
C PRO A 36 -1.78 -14.62 1.80
N ASN A 37 -0.95 -15.58 1.40
CA ASN A 37 0.20 -16.06 2.16
C ASN A 37 1.52 -15.64 1.52
N ALA A 38 1.50 -14.69 0.58
CA ALA A 38 2.69 -14.20 -0.08
C ALA A 38 3.67 -13.60 0.93
N ASP A 39 4.96 -13.92 0.77
CA ASP A 39 6.01 -13.27 1.56
C ASP A 39 6.39 -11.88 0.98
N ASP A 40 7.21 -11.13 1.74
CA ASP A 40 7.65 -9.80 1.33
C ASP A 40 8.38 -9.80 -0.02
N PHE A 41 9.07 -10.88 -0.37
CA PHE A 41 9.78 -10.99 -1.63
C PHE A 41 8.82 -11.17 -2.80
N GLU A 42 7.79 -12.01 -2.66
CA GLU A 42 6.74 -12.18 -3.64
C GLU A 42 5.97 -10.87 -3.88
N ILE A 43 5.64 -10.15 -2.79
CA ILE A 43 4.97 -8.84 -2.87
C ILE A 43 5.84 -7.84 -3.65
N LEU A 44 7.12 -7.71 -3.29
CA LEU A 44 8.04 -6.81 -3.97
C LEU A 44 8.25 -7.19 -5.43
N HIS A 45 8.40 -8.49 -5.72
CA HIS A 45 8.59 -8.97 -7.08
C HIS A 45 7.40 -8.60 -7.98
N LEU A 46 6.18 -8.81 -7.50
CA LEU A 46 4.97 -8.44 -8.23
C LEU A 46 4.85 -6.92 -8.41
N ALA A 47 5.14 -6.17 -7.34
CA ALA A 47 5.12 -4.72 -7.36
C ALA A 47 6.08 -4.13 -8.41
N VAL A 48 7.32 -4.63 -8.47
CA VAL A 48 8.30 -4.19 -9.47
C VAL A 48 7.90 -4.63 -10.88
N THR A 49 7.47 -5.88 -11.05
CA THR A 49 7.14 -6.45 -12.37
C THR A 49 5.98 -5.71 -13.04
N GLU A 50 5.02 -5.23 -12.25
CA GLU A 50 3.83 -4.55 -12.76
C GLU A 50 3.85 -3.03 -12.62
N ASP A 51 4.94 -2.49 -12.07
CA ASP A 51 5.12 -1.09 -11.72
C ASP A 51 3.98 -0.57 -10.81
N ARG A 52 3.83 -1.22 -9.66
CA ARG A 52 2.81 -0.92 -8.64
C ARG A 52 3.46 -0.45 -7.35
N MET A 53 2.94 0.63 -6.78
CA MET A 53 3.33 1.06 -5.44
C MET A 53 2.70 0.14 -4.40
N VAL A 54 3.49 -0.33 -3.44
CA VAL A 54 2.97 -1.19 -2.35
C VAL A 54 2.28 -0.33 -1.31
N ILE A 55 1.07 -0.71 -0.88
CA ILE A 55 0.41 -0.16 0.30
C ILE A 55 0.40 -1.26 1.37
N THR A 56 1.00 -0.98 2.52
CA THR A 56 1.05 -1.93 3.66
C THR A 56 0.84 -1.22 5.00
N MET A 57 0.49 -1.99 6.03
CA MET A 57 0.48 -1.56 7.43
C MET A 57 1.66 -2.13 8.23
N ASP A 58 2.47 -2.99 7.61
CA ASP A 58 3.66 -3.57 8.21
C ASP A 58 4.82 -2.57 8.19
N LYS A 59 5.39 -2.29 9.37
CA LYS A 59 6.53 -1.38 9.53
C LYS A 59 7.84 -2.05 9.15
N ASP A 60 7.94 -3.36 9.37
CA ASP A 60 9.14 -4.13 9.11
C ASP A 60 9.36 -4.28 7.59
N PHE A 61 8.27 -4.25 6.80
CA PHE A 61 8.33 -4.15 5.34
C PHE A 61 9.07 -2.89 4.86
N GLY A 62 8.81 -1.74 5.51
CA GLY A 62 9.49 -0.48 5.21
C GLY A 62 11.00 -0.56 5.48
N GLU A 63 11.36 -1.16 6.62
CA GLU A 63 12.76 -1.40 6.99
C GLU A 63 13.44 -2.34 5.99
N LEU A 64 12.76 -3.42 5.59
CA LEU A 64 13.24 -4.37 4.59
C LEU A 64 13.57 -3.65 3.28
N VAL A 65 12.68 -2.82 2.76
CA VAL A 65 12.90 -2.12 1.48
C VAL A 65 14.02 -1.09 1.58
N TYR A 66 14.08 -0.33 2.67
CA TYR A 66 15.10 0.68 2.87
C TYR A 66 16.51 0.08 3.03
N ASN A 67 16.64 -1.00 3.82
CA ASN A 67 17.92 -1.62 4.14
C ASN A 67 18.41 -2.59 3.06
N SER A 68 17.51 -3.27 2.35
CA SER A 68 17.90 -4.29 1.37
C SER A 68 18.39 -3.72 0.04
N GLY A 69 18.11 -2.44 -0.25
CA GLY A 69 18.40 -1.82 -1.55
C GLY A 69 17.67 -2.49 -2.72
N LYS A 70 16.65 -3.31 -2.44
CA LYS A 70 15.85 -3.99 -3.46
C LYS A 70 15.07 -2.96 -4.28
N LEU A 71 14.84 -3.27 -5.55
CA LEU A 71 13.98 -2.47 -6.41
C LEU A 71 12.54 -2.47 -5.86
N HIS A 72 11.89 -1.33 -5.95
CA HIS A 72 10.48 -1.15 -5.61
C HIS A 72 9.93 0.06 -6.39
N SER A 73 8.64 0.02 -6.76
CA SER A 73 7.96 1.13 -7.43
C SER A 73 7.34 2.14 -6.43
N GLY A 74 7.97 2.26 -5.26
CA GLY A 74 7.46 3.03 -4.11
C GLY A 74 6.72 2.18 -3.08
N VAL A 75 6.74 2.63 -1.82
CA VAL A 75 6.03 2.00 -0.70
C VAL A 75 5.31 3.06 0.11
N LEU A 76 4.07 2.78 0.48
CA LEU A 76 3.21 3.62 1.28
C LEU A 76 2.78 2.85 2.53
N ILE A 77 3.28 3.29 3.68
CA ILE A 77 3.00 2.65 4.96
C ILE A 77 1.87 3.41 5.65
N LEU A 78 0.76 2.70 5.88
CA LEU A 78 -0.38 3.22 6.58
C LEU A 78 -0.21 3.04 8.09
N ARG A 79 -0.40 4.11 8.86
CA ARG A 79 -0.61 4.01 10.31
C ARG A 79 -1.96 4.59 10.66
N LEU A 80 -2.67 3.88 11.53
CA LEU A 80 -3.79 4.44 12.26
C LEU A 80 -3.19 5.34 13.35
N GLU A 81 -3.08 6.64 13.09
CA GLU A 81 -2.82 7.61 14.16
C GLU A 81 -4.18 7.95 14.80
N ASP A 82 -4.35 7.56 16.06
CA ASP A 82 -5.51 7.86 16.93
C ASP A 82 -6.91 7.62 16.34
N ALA A 83 -7.13 6.44 15.74
CA ALA A 83 -8.46 5.90 15.57
C ALA A 83 -9.00 5.41 16.92
N ASP A 84 -9.57 6.32 17.70
CA ASP A 84 -10.34 5.96 18.89
C ASP A 84 -11.42 4.96 18.46
N SER A 85 -11.29 3.74 18.97
CA SER A 85 -11.90 2.47 18.51
C SER A 85 -13.43 2.40 18.46
N SER A 86 -14.13 3.53 18.57
CA SER A 86 -15.59 3.61 18.58
C SER A 86 -16.24 4.43 17.46
N LYS A 87 -15.50 5.15 16.59
CA LYS A 87 -16.15 6.03 15.57
C LYS A 87 -15.43 6.19 14.22
N ASP A 88 -14.75 5.17 13.72
CA ASP A 88 -14.07 5.23 12.40
C ASP A 88 -15.04 5.06 11.21
N THR A 89 -15.85 6.08 11.01
CA THR A 89 -16.44 6.39 9.71
C THR A 89 -15.38 7.18 8.94
N LEU A 90 -15.04 6.78 7.70
CA LEU A 90 -14.29 7.62 6.76
C LEU A 90 -15.12 8.89 6.48
N LYS A 91 -15.09 9.87 7.40
CA LYS A 91 -15.88 11.10 7.30
C LYS A 91 -15.07 12.11 6.51
N GLY A 92 -15.35 12.21 5.22
CA GLY A 92 -15.18 13.42 4.41
C GLY A 92 -13.76 13.96 4.18
N SER A 93 -12.74 13.52 4.92
CA SER A 93 -11.38 14.06 4.84
C SER A 93 -10.39 13.21 4.02
N GLY A 94 -10.81 12.09 3.42
CA GLY A 94 -9.94 11.21 2.63
C GLY A 94 -8.95 10.40 3.48
N LEU A 95 -8.07 9.63 2.81
CA LEU A 95 -7.05 8.77 3.45
C LEU A 95 -5.94 9.54 4.20
N TYR A 96 -6.00 10.88 4.28
CA TYR A 96 -4.94 11.72 4.85
C TYR A 96 -4.58 11.36 6.31
N ASN A 97 -5.53 10.85 7.09
CA ASN A 97 -5.26 10.42 8.48
C ASN A 97 -4.66 9.01 8.58
N TYR A 98 -4.48 8.31 7.47
CA TYR A 98 -3.94 6.94 7.43
C TYR A 98 -2.50 6.90 6.91
N PHE A 99 -2.00 7.94 6.25
CA PHE A 99 -0.66 7.91 5.65
C PHE A 99 0.41 8.38 6.63
N SER A 100 1.41 7.53 6.89
CA SER A 100 2.45 7.84 7.88
C SER A 100 3.86 7.88 7.28
N LEU A 101 4.12 7.13 6.20
CA LEU A 101 5.42 7.16 5.54
C LEU A 101 5.34 6.78 4.05
N TYR A 102 5.98 7.59 3.22
CA TYR A 102 6.19 7.31 1.79
C TYR A 102 7.69 7.07 1.53
N ILE A 103 8.01 5.93 0.93
CA ILE A 103 9.35 5.59 0.46
C ILE A 103 9.33 5.64 -1.06
N PRO A 104 9.93 6.66 -1.71
CA PRO A 104 9.92 6.78 -3.17
C PRO A 104 10.75 5.68 -3.82
N SER A 105 10.37 5.26 -5.03
CA SER A 105 11.17 4.32 -5.82
C SER A 105 12.61 4.81 -5.93
N ARG A 106 13.60 3.98 -5.58
CA ARG A 106 14.97 4.23 -5.99
C ARG A 106 15.11 3.84 -7.45
N SER A 107 15.08 4.84 -8.33
CA SER A 107 15.68 4.67 -9.67
C SER A 107 17.19 4.50 -9.50
N PRO A 108 17.86 3.60 -10.24
CA PRO A 108 19.31 3.65 -10.36
C PRO A 108 19.78 4.99 -10.95
#